data_AF-Q8CLW8-F1
#
_entry.id   AF-Q8CLW8-F1
#
_cell.length_a   1.000
_cell.length_b   1.000
_cell.length_c   1.000
_cell.angle_alpha   90.00
_cell.angle_beta   90.00
_cell.angle_gamma   90.00
#
_symmetry.space_group_name_H-M   'P 1'
#
loop_
_entity.id
_entity.type
_entity.pdbx_description
1 polymer ?
#
loop_
_entity_poly.entity_id
_entity_poly.type
_entity_poly.pdbx_seq_one_letter_code
_entity_poly.pdbx_strand_id
1 'polypeptide(L)'
;MSFEKYFRDELDYLRQLGRDAAIERPHLAAFLSEQGSDPDVERLLEGFAFLTGNLREKIDDQFPELTHGLLNMLWPNYLRPIPSMTIIEYTPDESVVTEATLVKRGSQVMSIPIAQNGQRSAFINSNAHAGPQCTFTLCRDVWLFPMSIREISANSSNEQGILSIHFAAKAELNLQDLQLDKLRFYLGEDNYTSTQLYFWINHYFERAELVVNGITIPMPDFDFNPVGFERDDALLPYPKNAYMGYRILQEYFCFPEGFLFFDVNGVVDFPPHLNASEFSLNLYFSQALPPEVKVRSTTLRMNCTPAVNLFQHDSEAIDLDGTQTEYPLCVSYHNPDHYDIFSVDRVDSWLSEKGVPKGRGRALNPKTWTSALLLFYLSPVFCRTHSACFQANALCIVIMDIFYNVTL
;
A
#
# COMPACT_ATOMS: atom_id res chain seq x y z
N MET A 1 24.74 6.47 13.93
CA MET A 1 25.43 5.85 15.11
C MET A 1 25.52 6.90 16.21
N SER A 2 26.07 6.63 17.40
CA SER A 2 26.28 7.70 18.39
C SER A 2 27.59 8.42 18.09
N PHE A 3 27.54 9.74 17.87
CA PHE A 3 28.68 10.65 17.75
C PHE A 3 29.80 10.38 18.77
N GLU A 4 29.44 9.98 19.99
CA GLU A 4 30.38 9.64 21.07
C GLU A 4 31.43 8.61 20.64
N LYS A 5 31.06 7.66 19.78
CA LYS A 5 31.98 6.64 19.27
C LYS A 5 33.02 7.27 18.35
N TYR A 6 32.60 8.10 17.39
CA TYR A 6 33.50 8.78 16.46
C TYR A 6 34.49 9.68 17.18
N PHE A 7 34.03 10.43 18.18
CA PHE A 7 34.89 11.25 19.01
C PHE A 7 35.97 10.44 19.74
N ARG A 8 35.59 9.32 20.37
CA ARG A 8 36.54 8.46 21.10
C ARG A 8 37.56 7.80 20.18
N ASP A 9 37.07 7.24 19.06
CA ASP A 9 37.93 6.59 18.07
C ASP A 9 38.98 7.56 17.52
N GLU A 10 38.58 8.81 17.26
CA GLU A 10 39.45 9.85 16.73
C GLU A 10 40.44 10.39 17.78
N LEU A 11 40.01 10.54 19.03
CA LEU A 11 40.88 10.92 20.14
C LEU A 11 41.95 9.84 20.41
N ASP A 12 41.55 8.57 20.37
CA ASP A 12 42.47 7.45 20.53
C ASP A 12 43.44 7.34 19.34
N TYR A 13 42.96 7.58 18.12
CA TYR A 13 43.80 7.65 16.93
C TYR A 13 44.86 8.76 17.03
N LEU A 14 44.47 9.97 17.43
CA LEU A 14 45.41 11.10 17.62
C LEU A 14 46.47 10.78 18.69
N ARG A 15 46.08 10.10 19.76
CA ARG A 15 47.01 9.66 20.81
C ARG A 15 47.99 8.61 20.32
N GLN A 16 47.55 7.66 19.51
CA GLN A 16 48.43 6.67 18.87
C GLN A 16 49.42 7.36 17.92
N LEU A 17 48.91 8.24 17.06
CA LEU A 17 49.73 9.00 16.12
C LEU A 17 50.77 9.88 16.84
N GLY A 18 50.37 10.51 17.95
CA GLY A 18 51.27 11.33 18.79
C GLY A 18 52.40 10.51 19.40
N ARG A 19 52.11 9.28 19.86
CA ARG A 19 53.15 8.34 20.35
C ARG A 19 54.12 7.92 19.25
N ASP A 20 53.60 7.54 18.09
CA ASP A 20 54.43 7.11 16.97
C ASP A 20 55.33 8.24 16.47
N ALA A 21 54.78 9.45 16.34
CA ALA A 21 55.53 10.65 15.94
C ALA A 21 56.63 11.02 16.95
N ALA A 22 56.40 10.80 18.25
CA ALA A 22 57.39 11.07 19.28
C ALA A 22 58.55 10.06 19.30
N ILE A 23 58.29 8.80 18.93
CA ILE A 23 59.35 7.79 18.74
C ILE A 23 60.26 8.20 17.59
N GLU A 24 59.69 8.69 16.48
CA GLU A 24 60.48 9.16 15.33
C GLU A 24 61.18 10.50 15.58
N ARG A 25 60.56 11.40 16.36
CA ARG A 25 61.05 12.76 16.62
C ARG A 25 61.06 13.03 18.12
N PRO A 26 62.15 12.66 18.82
CA PRO A 26 62.23 12.80 20.27
C PRO A 26 62.07 14.23 20.79
N HIS A 27 62.42 15.24 19.99
CA HIS A 27 62.26 16.65 20.35
C HIS A 27 60.79 17.12 20.39
N LEU A 28 59.86 16.35 19.80
CA LEU A 28 58.42 16.63 19.83
C LEU A 28 57.67 15.80 20.88
N ALA A 29 58.35 14.86 21.55
CA ALA A 29 57.72 13.94 22.52
C ALA A 29 57.01 14.69 23.66
N ALA A 30 57.62 15.77 24.16
CA ALA A 30 57.05 16.63 25.20
C ALA A 30 55.71 17.29 24.81
N PHE A 31 55.40 17.35 23.51
CA PHE A 31 54.17 17.93 22.99
C PHE A 31 53.15 16.89 22.51
N LEU A 32 53.57 15.64 22.26
CA LEU A 32 52.77 14.64 21.51
C LEU A 32 52.60 13.26 22.20
N SER A 33 53.52 12.79 23.06
CA SER A 33 53.46 11.40 23.56
C SER A 33 52.89 11.19 24.95
N GLU A 34 52.99 12.18 25.84
CA GLU A 34 52.60 12.01 27.24
C GLU A 34 51.21 12.58 27.50
N GLN A 35 50.38 11.82 28.24
CA GLN A 35 49.20 12.38 28.90
C GLN A 35 49.68 13.37 29.97
N GLY A 36 49.89 14.62 29.54
CA GLY A 36 49.98 15.77 30.43
C GLY A 36 51.32 16.50 30.43
N SER A 37 51.25 17.75 29.97
CA SER A 37 51.93 18.85 30.66
C SER A 37 51.07 20.12 30.65
N ASP A 38 50.25 20.30 29.61
CA ASP A 38 49.40 21.48 29.43
C ASP A 38 47.92 21.09 29.18
N PRO A 39 46.99 21.42 30.10
CA PRO A 39 45.55 21.23 29.92
C PRO A 39 44.97 21.90 28.66
N ASP A 40 45.58 22.97 28.18
CA ASP A 40 45.10 23.69 27.00
C ASP A 40 45.42 22.93 25.70
N VAL A 41 46.54 22.20 25.65
CA VAL A 41 46.89 21.32 24.53
C VAL A 41 45.98 20.10 24.48
N GLU A 42 45.65 19.52 25.63
CA GLU A 42 44.72 18.39 25.71
C GLU A 42 43.32 18.79 25.23
N ARG A 43 42.82 19.96 25.67
CA ARG A 43 41.56 20.52 25.18
C ARG A 43 41.58 20.82 23.69
N LEU A 44 42.72 21.22 23.14
CA LEU A 44 42.87 21.44 21.70
C LEU A 44 42.77 20.11 20.93
N LEU A 45 43.43 19.05 21.42
CA LEU A 45 43.35 17.71 20.82
C LEU A 45 41.93 17.12 20.92
N GLU A 46 41.25 17.32 22.05
CA GLU A 46 39.84 16.97 22.20
C GLU A 46 38.95 17.79 21.24
N GLY A 47 39.18 19.10 21.13
CA GLY A 47 38.47 19.95 20.17
C GLY A 47 38.70 19.53 18.71
N PHE A 48 39.92 19.12 18.38
CA PHE A 48 40.25 18.60 17.05
C PHE A 48 39.56 17.27 16.80
N ALA A 49 39.64 16.31 17.74
CA ALA A 49 38.92 15.03 17.66
C ALA A 49 37.40 15.21 17.56
N PHE A 50 36.84 16.23 18.22
CA PHE A 50 35.42 16.58 18.11
C PHE A 50 35.06 17.05 16.70
N LEU A 51 35.89 17.90 16.09
CA LEU A 51 35.66 18.38 14.72
C LEU A 51 35.84 17.28 13.68
N THR A 52 36.92 16.50 13.76
CA THR A 52 37.21 15.42 12.81
C THR A 52 36.26 14.23 13.01
N GLY A 53 35.87 13.93 14.24
CA GLY A 53 34.81 12.96 14.55
C GLY A 53 33.46 13.34 13.95
N ASN A 54 33.04 14.61 14.07
CA ASN A 54 31.82 15.11 13.43
C ASN A 54 31.89 15.03 11.90
N LEU A 55 33.05 15.38 11.33
CA LEU A 55 33.26 15.30 9.89
C LEU A 55 33.17 13.85 9.40
N ARG A 56 33.77 12.92 10.14
CA ARG A 56 33.75 11.49 9.79
C ARG A 56 32.36 10.88 9.96
N GLU A 57 31.64 11.22 11.02
CA GLU A 57 30.23 10.86 11.19
C GLU A 57 29.41 11.36 9.99
N LYS A 58 29.57 12.64 9.61
CA LYS A 58 28.87 13.20 8.44
C LYS A 58 29.25 12.52 7.13
N ILE A 59 30.52 12.19 6.91
CA ILE A 59 30.94 11.49 5.69
C ILE A 59 30.32 10.09 5.62
N ASP A 60 30.35 9.35 6.73
CA ASP A 60 29.74 8.03 6.80
C ASP A 60 28.21 8.11 6.61
N ASP A 61 27.57 9.13 7.17
CA ASP A 61 26.13 9.41 7.02
C ASP A 61 25.77 9.94 5.61
N GLN A 62 26.72 10.43 4.81
CA GLN A 62 26.51 10.94 3.44
C GLN A 62 26.59 9.87 2.34
N PHE A 63 27.15 8.68 2.59
CA PHE A 63 27.10 7.55 1.63
C PHE A 63 25.67 7.18 1.17
N PRO A 64 24.65 7.22 2.04
CA PRO A 64 23.25 7.18 1.66
C PRO A 64 22.86 8.14 0.52
N GLU A 65 23.33 9.38 0.47
CA GLU A 65 22.90 10.34 -0.57
C GLU A 65 23.30 9.89 -1.98
N LEU A 66 24.54 9.40 -2.13
CA LEU A 66 25.04 8.88 -3.41
C LEU A 66 24.32 7.57 -3.80
N THR A 67 24.19 6.65 -2.84
CA THR A 67 23.61 5.32 -3.08
C THR A 67 22.10 5.39 -3.31
N HIS A 68 21.37 6.23 -2.58
CA HIS A 68 19.95 6.52 -2.79
C HIS A 68 19.71 7.19 -4.14
N GLY A 69 20.58 8.11 -4.59
CA GLY A 69 20.47 8.69 -5.93
C GLY A 69 20.55 7.64 -7.04
N LEU A 70 21.53 6.73 -6.96
CA LEU A 70 21.66 5.62 -7.91
C LEU A 70 20.49 4.64 -7.83
N LEU A 71 20.05 4.29 -6.61
CA LEU A 71 18.89 3.43 -6.39
C LEU A 71 17.60 4.09 -6.89
N ASN A 72 17.43 5.41 -6.77
CA ASN A 72 16.29 6.11 -7.33
C ASN A 72 16.27 6.06 -8.86
N MET A 73 17.45 6.07 -9.50
CA MET A 73 17.53 5.94 -10.96
C MET A 73 17.17 4.52 -11.42
N LEU A 74 17.58 3.49 -10.67
CA LEU A 74 17.35 2.09 -11.03
C LEU A 74 15.99 1.57 -10.55
N TRP A 75 15.69 1.76 -9.26
CA TRP A 75 14.55 1.22 -8.50
C TRP A 75 13.89 2.28 -7.58
N PRO A 76 13.22 3.30 -8.14
CA PRO A 76 12.64 4.42 -7.39
C PRO A 76 11.56 4.05 -6.37
N ASN A 77 11.02 2.82 -6.41
CA ASN A 77 9.93 2.40 -5.53
C ASN A 77 10.40 1.69 -4.26
N TYR A 78 11.67 1.26 -4.19
CA TYR A 78 12.19 0.54 -3.04
C TYR A 78 12.55 1.46 -1.87
N LEU A 79 12.66 2.76 -2.13
CA LEU A 79 12.89 3.78 -1.10
C LEU A 79 11.58 4.45 -0.65
N ARG A 80 10.43 4.05 -1.21
CA ARG A 80 9.14 4.65 -0.88
C ARG A 80 8.50 3.92 0.31
N PRO A 81 7.82 4.66 1.19
CA PRO A 81 6.99 4.05 2.22
C PRO A 81 5.85 3.27 1.58
N ILE A 82 5.43 2.19 2.24
CA ILE A 82 4.32 1.36 1.80
C ILE A 82 3.05 1.87 2.50
N PRO A 83 2.10 2.46 1.76
CA PRO A 83 0.85 2.93 2.35
C PRO A 83 0.00 1.76 2.83
N SER A 84 -0.92 2.03 3.75
CA SER A 84 -1.87 1.02 4.19
C SER A 84 -2.79 0.59 3.03
N MET A 85 -3.09 -0.71 2.98
CA MET A 85 -3.94 -1.34 1.97
C MET A 85 -5.04 -2.14 2.66
N THR A 86 -6.15 -2.36 1.95
CA THR A 86 -7.27 -3.14 2.44
C THR A 86 -8.06 -3.74 1.28
N ILE A 87 -8.92 -4.72 1.57
CA ILE A 87 -9.91 -5.23 0.62
C ILE A 87 -11.27 -4.62 0.99
N ILE A 88 -11.90 -3.95 0.04
CA ILE A 88 -13.24 -3.37 0.19
C ILE A 88 -14.23 -4.33 -0.45
N GLU A 89 -15.28 -4.68 0.31
CA GLU A 89 -16.45 -5.40 -0.18
C GLU A 89 -17.63 -4.42 -0.28
N TYR A 90 -18.27 -4.39 -1.44
CA TYR A 90 -19.49 -3.64 -1.64
C TYR A 90 -20.72 -4.53 -1.45
N THR A 91 -21.69 -4.03 -0.68
CA THR A 91 -23.03 -4.62 -0.55
C THR A 91 -24.02 -3.76 -1.33
N PRO A 92 -24.24 -4.05 -2.64
CA PRO A 92 -25.17 -3.27 -3.45
C PRO A 92 -26.58 -3.39 -2.89
N ASP A 93 -27.31 -2.27 -2.87
CA ASP A 93 -28.74 -2.32 -2.62
C ASP A 93 -29.43 -2.87 -3.87
N GLU A 94 -29.91 -4.10 -3.77
CA GLU A 94 -30.61 -4.83 -4.83
C GLU A 94 -31.89 -4.12 -5.33
N SER A 95 -32.39 -3.10 -4.62
CA SER A 95 -33.49 -2.26 -5.10
C SER A 95 -33.05 -1.20 -6.13
N VAL A 96 -31.76 -0.85 -6.15
CA VAL A 96 -31.19 0.20 -6.99
C VAL A 96 -30.37 -0.41 -8.13
N VAL A 97 -29.62 -1.47 -7.85
CA VAL A 97 -28.79 -2.18 -8.83
C VAL A 97 -29.60 -3.37 -9.33
N THR A 98 -30.01 -3.34 -10.59
CA THR A 98 -30.71 -4.44 -11.26
C THR A 98 -29.84 -5.16 -12.29
N GLU A 99 -28.71 -4.53 -12.68
CA GLU A 99 -27.78 -5.01 -13.70
C GLU A 99 -26.34 -4.88 -13.16
N ALA A 100 -25.41 -5.67 -13.71
CA ALA A 100 -24.01 -5.61 -13.32
C ALA A 100 -23.44 -4.19 -13.55
N THR A 101 -23.07 -3.51 -12.47
CA THR A 101 -22.66 -2.10 -12.51
C THR A 101 -21.17 -1.93 -12.22
N LEU A 102 -20.45 -1.26 -13.11
CA LEU A 102 -19.01 -1.03 -12.98
C LEU A 102 -18.69 0.12 -12.03
N VAL A 103 -17.91 -0.16 -10.99
CA VAL A 103 -17.19 0.84 -10.21
C VAL A 103 -15.74 0.88 -10.68
N LYS A 104 -15.32 2.06 -11.13
CA LYS A 104 -13.98 2.25 -11.70
C LYS A 104 -12.90 2.34 -10.64
N ARG A 105 -11.72 1.82 -10.97
CA ARG A 105 -10.44 2.13 -10.33
C ARG A 105 -10.31 3.64 -10.15
N GLY A 106 -9.70 4.06 -9.04
CA GLY A 106 -9.55 5.47 -8.70
C GLY A 106 -10.73 6.05 -7.92
N SER A 107 -11.85 5.32 -7.79
CA SER A 107 -12.93 5.71 -6.87
C SER A 107 -12.41 5.71 -5.43
N GLN A 108 -12.92 6.62 -4.60
CA GLN A 108 -12.45 6.83 -3.24
C GLN A 108 -13.49 6.41 -2.20
N VAL A 109 -13.01 5.83 -1.11
CA VAL A 109 -13.80 5.43 0.06
C VAL A 109 -13.13 6.00 1.31
N MET A 110 -13.93 6.69 2.14
CA MET A 110 -13.45 7.29 3.37
C MET A 110 -13.66 6.34 4.54
N SER A 111 -12.69 6.26 5.46
CA SER A 111 -12.88 5.58 6.74
C SER A 111 -13.81 6.38 7.65
N ILE A 112 -14.29 5.73 8.71
CA ILE A 112 -14.80 6.46 9.87
C ILE A 112 -13.69 7.35 10.47
N PRO A 113 -14.02 8.47 11.14
CA PRO A 113 -13.05 9.30 11.84
C PRO A 113 -12.25 8.49 12.86
N ILE A 114 -10.93 8.58 12.80
CA ILE A 114 -10.03 7.85 13.70
C ILE A 114 -9.91 8.62 15.02
N ALA A 115 -10.14 7.93 16.13
CA ALA A 115 -9.99 8.52 17.46
C ALA A 115 -8.51 8.82 17.77
N GLN A 116 -8.22 10.03 18.25
CA GLN A 116 -6.88 10.37 18.72
C GLN A 116 -6.65 9.87 20.16
N ASN A 117 -5.45 9.32 20.41
CA ASN A 117 -5.02 8.91 21.75
C ASN A 117 -5.11 10.11 22.72
N GLY A 118 -5.99 10.01 23.72
CA GLY A 118 -6.25 11.04 24.72
C GLY A 118 -7.74 11.39 24.92
N GLN A 119 -8.61 11.04 23.96
CA GLN A 119 -10.06 11.23 24.06
C GLN A 119 -10.83 9.93 23.86
N ARG A 120 -10.61 8.93 24.72
CA ARG A 120 -11.43 7.70 24.78
C ARG A 120 -12.85 7.93 25.34
N SER A 121 -13.19 9.16 25.72
CA SER A 121 -14.46 9.49 26.39
C SER A 121 -15.14 10.71 25.76
N ALA A 122 -15.53 10.62 24.49
CA ALA A 122 -16.46 11.59 23.89
C ALA A 122 -17.45 10.97 22.88
N PHE A 123 -17.54 9.64 22.78
CA PHE A 123 -18.47 8.96 21.87
C PHE A 123 -19.87 8.76 22.48
N ILE A 124 -20.44 9.77 23.15
CA ILE A 124 -21.83 9.71 23.65
C ILE A 124 -22.70 10.87 23.16
N ASN A 125 -22.16 11.98 22.65
CA ASN A 125 -22.98 13.08 22.18
C ASN A 125 -22.74 13.36 20.69
N SER A 126 -23.77 13.03 19.91
CA SER A 126 -24.02 13.44 18.52
C SER A 126 -23.53 14.87 18.23
N ASN A 127 -22.81 15.00 17.11
CA ASN A 127 -22.44 16.24 16.38
C ASN A 127 -20.99 16.77 16.50
N ALA A 128 -19.99 15.94 16.79
CA ALA A 128 -18.58 16.31 16.56
C ALA A 128 -17.78 15.16 15.92
N HIS A 129 -17.68 15.17 14.58
CA HIS A 129 -16.90 14.24 13.75
C HIS A 129 -15.40 14.63 13.72
N ALA A 130 -14.82 15.02 14.85
CA ALA A 130 -13.55 15.76 14.89
C ALA A 130 -12.29 14.88 14.90
N GLY A 131 -12.21 13.86 14.04
CA GLY A 131 -11.01 13.01 13.89
C GLY A 131 -10.58 12.89 12.41
N PRO A 132 -9.29 12.70 12.12
CA PRO A 132 -8.82 12.49 10.75
C PRO A 132 -9.42 11.22 10.15
N GLN A 133 -9.71 11.25 8.85
CA GLN A 133 -10.22 10.11 8.08
C GLN A 133 -9.17 9.66 7.07
N CYS A 134 -9.01 8.35 6.92
CA CYS A 134 -8.22 7.78 5.83
C CYS A 134 -9.04 7.76 4.55
N THR A 135 -8.40 8.07 3.42
CA THR A 135 -9.02 8.00 2.10
C THR A 135 -8.39 6.85 1.33
N PHE A 136 -9.17 5.80 1.10
CA PHE A 136 -8.74 4.66 0.30
C PHE A 136 -9.19 4.81 -1.15
N THR A 137 -8.27 4.70 -2.08
CA THR A 137 -8.54 4.70 -3.52
C THR A 137 -8.52 3.26 -4.05
N LEU A 138 -9.55 2.89 -4.81
CA LEU A 138 -9.64 1.55 -5.41
C LEU A 138 -8.49 1.32 -6.40
N CYS A 139 -7.82 0.18 -6.27
CA CYS A 139 -6.69 -0.19 -7.12
C CYS A 139 -7.13 -0.85 -8.43
N ARG A 140 -8.32 -1.45 -8.47
CA ARG A 140 -8.85 -2.20 -9.63
C ARG A 140 -10.31 -1.83 -9.88
N ASP A 141 -10.76 -2.10 -11.10
CA ASP A 141 -12.19 -2.06 -11.45
C ASP A 141 -12.92 -3.21 -10.75
N VAL A 142 -14.18 -2.97 -10.36
CA VAL A 142 -15.05 -3.99 -9.78
C VAL A 142 -16.46 -3.89 -10.37
N TRP A 143 -17.00 -5.03 -10.76
CA TRP A 143 -18.40 -5.15 -11.17
C TRP A 143 -19.25 -5.52 -9.96
N LEU A 144 -20.28 -4.72 -9.69
CA LEU A 144 -21.24 -4.94 -8.63
C LEU A 144 -22.42 -5.73 -9.19
N PHE A 145 -22.63 -6.93 -8.67
CA PHE A 145 -23.74 -7.78 -9.05
C PHE A 145 -24.92 -7.61 -8.10
N PRO A 146 -26.18 -7.60 -8.61
CA PRO A 146 -27.40 -7.47 -7.82
C PRO A 146 -27.81 -8.78 -7.12
N MET A 147 -26.82 -9.52 -6.62
CA MET A 147 -27.00 -10.81 -5.97
C MET A 147 -25.92 -11.01 -4.91
N SER A 148 -26.17 -11.92 -3.98
CA SER A 148 -25.22 -12.29 -2.93
C SER A 148 -25.03 -13.80 -2.87
N ILE A 149 -23.90 -14.23 -2.33
CA ILE A 149 -23.68 -15.64 -2.01
C ILE A 149 -24.43 -15.92 -0.70
N ARG A 150 -25.43 -16.80 -0.76
CA ARG A 150 -26.22 -17.21 0.40
C ARG A 150 -25.51 -18.31 1.18
N GLU A 151 -24.99 -19.29 0.47
CA GLU A 151 -24.37 -20.47 1.04
C GLU A 151 -23.28 -20.99 0.12
N ILE A 152 -22.23 -21.54 0.71
CA ILE A 152 -21.22 -22.31 0.00
C ILE A 152 -21.12 -23.65 0.72
N SER A 153 -21.27 -24.73 -0.03
CA SER A 153 -21.10 -26.08 0.49
C SER A 153 -20.01 -26.81 -0.29
N ALA A 154 -19.26 -27.64 0.43
CA ALA A 154 -18.26 -28.51 -0.16
C ALA A 154 -18.69 -29.96 0.08
N ASN A 155 -18.78 -30.71 -1.02
CA ASN A 155 -19.06 -32.13 -1.00
C ASN A 155 -17.88 -32.84 -1.66
N SER A 156 -17.10 -33.57 -0.89
CA SER A 156 -16.04 -34.43 -1.43
C SER A 156 -16.52 -35.87 -1.43
N SER A 157 -16.56 -36.47 -2.61
CA SER A 157 -16.46 -37.93 -2.72
C SER A 157 -15.00 -38.35 -2.54
N ASN A 158 -14.72 -39.65 -2.45
CA ASN A 158 -13.33 -40.13 -2.30
C ASN A 158 -12.42 -39.77 -3.49
N GLU A 159 -13.00 -39.47 -4.66
CA GLU A 159 -12.26 -39.26 -5.92
C GLU A 159 -12.46 -37.88 -6.53
N GLN A 160 -13.50 -37.13 -6.12
CA GLN A 160 -13.83 -35.82 -6.69
C GLN A 160 -14.32 -34.86 -5.60
N GLY A 161 -13.81 -33.63 -5.65
CA GLY A 161 -14.30 -32.51 -4.86
C GLY A 161 -15.35 -31.71 -5.61
N ILE A 162 -16.42 -31.29 -4.94
CA ILE A 162 -17.44 -30.39 -5.49
C ILE A 162 -17.59 -29.20 -4.55
N LEU A 163 -17.46 -27.99 -5.08
CA LEU A 163 -17.78 -26.76 -4.37
C LEU A 163 -19.04 -26.15 -5.00
N SER A 164 -20.13 -26.13 -4.25
CA SER A 164 -21.42 -25.57 -4.66
C SER A 164 -21.59 -24.18 -4.05
N ILE A 165 -21.73 -23.18 -4.90
CA ILE A 165 -21.94 -21.77 -4.53
C ILE A 165 -23.39 -21.42 -4.86
N HIS A 166 -24.17 -21.11 -3.82
CA HIS A 166 -25.58 -20.77 -3.96
C HIS A 166 -25.77 -19.26 -3.94
N PHE A 167 -26.30 -18.71 -5.03
CA PHE A 167 -26.61 -17.30 -5.17
C PHE A 167 -28.09 -17.04 -4.88
N ALA A 168 -28.36 -15.87 -4.30
CA ALA A 168 -29.70 -15.37 -4.08
C ALA A 168 -29.81 -13.88 -4.41
N ALA A 169 -30.94 -13.50 -4.97
CA ALA A 169 -31.35 -12.12 -5.24
C ALA A 169 -32.80 -11.90 -4.80
N LYS A 170 -33.13 -10.67 -4.40
CA LYS A 170 -34.48 -10.28 -3.97
C LYS A 170 -35.50 -10.24 -5.11
N ALA A 171 -35.04 -9.98 -6.33
CA ALA A 171 -35.86 -9.95 -7.54
C ALA A 171 -35.43 -11.05 -8.51
N GLU A 172 -36.31 -11.42 -9.45
CA GLU A 172 -35.92 -12.28 -10.56
C GLU A 172 -34.93 -11.53 -11.47
N LEU A 173 -33.76 -12.15 -11.66
CA LEU A 173 -32.71 -11.64 -12.53
C LEU A 173 -32.71 -12.42 -13.84
N ASN A 174 -32.48 -11.73 -14.96
CA ASN A 174 -32.20 -12.39 -16.23
C ASN A 174 -30.71 -12.76 -16.28
N LEU A 175 -30.41 -14.06 -16.32
CA LEU A 175 -29.04 -14.55 -16.28
C LEU A 175 -28.23 -14.16 -17.52
N GLN A 176 -28.87 -13.94 -18.68
CA GLN A 176 -28.18 -13.46 -19.86
C GLN A 176 -27.70 -12.00 -19.68
N ASP A 177 -28.53 -11.15 -19.07
CA ASP A 177 -28.23 -9.74 -18.88
C ASP A 177 -27.22 -9.51 -17.74
N LEU A 178 -27.10 -10.47 -16.81
CA LEU A 178 -26.13 -10.40 -15.72
C LEU A 178 -24.68 -10.43 -16.18
N GLN A 179 -24.38 -11.05 -17.33
CA GLN A 179 -23.01 -11.16 -17.86
C GLN A 179 -22.05 -11.73 -16.79
N LEU A 180 -22.27 -13.00 -16.41
CA LEU A 180 -21.49 -13.68 -15.36
C LEU A 180 -20.00 -13.84 -15.72
N ASP A 181 -19.59 -13.58 -16.96
CA ASP A 181 -18.20 -13.48 -17.39
C ASP A 181 -17.43 -12.33 -16.72
N LYS A 182 -18.14 -11.36 -16.13
CA LYS A 182 -17.54 -10.26 -15.36
C LYS A 182 -17.38 -10.58 -13.88
N LEU A 183 -17.76 -11.79 -13.46
CA LEU A 183 -17.77 -12.18 -12.07
C LEU A 183 -16.33 -12.33 -11.56
N ARG A 184 -16.04 -11.65 -10.46
CA ARG A 184 -14.77 -11.73 -9.74
C ARG A 184 -15.01 -12.27 -8.34
N PHE A 185 -14.28 -13.31 -7.98
CA PHE A 185 -14.26 -13.84 -6.61
C PHE A 185 -13.01 -13.40 -5.87
N TYR A 186 -13.18 -13.14 -4.58
CA TYR A 186 -12.11 -12.97 -3.60
C TYR A 186 -12.16 -14.11 -2.59
N LEU A 187 -11.02 -14.74 -2.30
CA LEU A 187 -10.92 -15.75 -1.25
C LEU A 187 -10.71 -15.05 0.11
N GLY A 188 -11.79 -14.90 0.86
CA GLY A 188 -11.85 -14.02 2.03
C GLY A 188 -11.74 -14.70 3.39
N GLU A 189 -11.39 -15.99 3.44
CA GLU A 189 -11.26 -16.73 4.70
C GLU A 189 -9.86 -16.66 5.31
N ASP A 190 -9.62 -17.51 6.32
CA ASP A 190 -8.30 -17.69 6.92
C ASP A 190 -7.25 -18.09 5.87
N ASN A 191 -6.00 -17.72 6.16
CA ASN A 191 -4.90 -17.83 5.19
C ASN A 191 -4.70 -19.27 4.68
N TYR A 192 -4.94 -20.29 5.50
CA TYR A 192 -4.77 -21.68 5.07
C TYR A 192 -5.86 -22.08 4.08
N THR A 193 -7.13 -21.88 4.43
CA THR A 193 -8.27 -22.22 3.57
C THR A 193 -8.19 -21.48 2.23
N SER A 194 -7.92 -20.17 2.25
CA SER A 194 -7.79 -19.37 1.04
C SER A 194 -6.62 -19.84 0.15
N THR A 195 -5.45 -20.13 0.73
CA THR A 195 -4.30 -20.62 -0.07
C THR A 195 -4.54 -22.01 -0.65
N GLN A 196 -5.17 -22.91 0.10
CA GLN A 196 -5.51 -24.24 -0.41
C GLN A 196 -6.54 -24.16 -1.54
N LEU A 197 -7.62 -23.39 -1.37
CA LEU A 197 -8.60 -23.20 -2.43
C LEU A 197 -8.00 -22.53 -3.65
N TYR A 198 -7.12 -21.54 -3.48
CA TYR A 198 -6.37 -20.94 -4.58
C TYR A 198 -5.61 -22.02 -5.38
N PHE A 199 -4.91 -22.93 -4.70
CA PHE A 199 -4.20 -24.02 -5.35
C PHE A 199 -5.15 -25.01 -6.05
N TRP A 200 -6.27 -25.38 -5.41
CA TRP A 200 -7.26 -26.29 -5.99
C TRP A 200 -7.91 -25.72 -7.25
N ILE A 201 -8.28 -24.44 -7.22
CA ILE A 201 -8.85 -23.73 -8.38
C ILE A 201 -7.87 -23.71 -9.54
N ASN A 202 -6.58 -23.44 -9.32
CA ASN A 202 -5.60 -23.36 -10.41
C ASN A 202 -5.16 -24.73 -10.96
N HIS A 203 -5.11 -25.78 -10.12
CA HIS A 203 -4.45 -27.03 -10.50
C HIS A 203 -5.38 -28.22 -10.66
N TYR A 204 -6.47 -28.27 -9.89
CA TYR A 204 -7.36 -29.43 -9.83
C TYR A 204 -8.74 -29.17 -10.40
N PHE A 205 -9.08 -27.92 -10.75
CA PHE A 205 -10.36 -27.59 -11.37
C PHE A 205 -10.53 -28.29 -12.72
N GLU A 206 -11.70 -28.90 -12.94
CA GLU A 206 -12.00 -29.67 -14.16
C GLU A 206 -13.10 -29.03 -15.02
N ARG A 207 -14.18 -28.58 -14.38
CA ARG A 207 -15.38 -28.10 -15.06
C ARG A 207 -16.32 -27.39 -14.10
N ALA A 208 -17.22 -26.59 -14.65
CA ALA A 208 -18.32 -25.98 -13.91
C ALA A 208 -19.69 -26.31 -14.52
N GLU A 209 -20.72 -26.28 -13.68
CA GLU A 209 -22.12 -26.37 -14.09
C GLU A 209 -22.95 -25.33 -13.36
N LEU A 210 -23.91 -24.75 -14.06
CA LEU A 210 -24.89 -23.85 -13.47
C LEU A 210 -26.23 -24.56 -13.31
N VAL A 211 -26.80 -24.54 -12.13
CA VAL A 211 -28.12 -25.11 -11.84
C VAL A 211 -29.12 -23.99 -11.59
N VAL A 212 -30.10 -23.87 -12.48
CA VAL A 212 -31.12 -22.80 -12.48
C VAL A 212 -32.48 -23.43 -12.67
N ASN A 213 -33.44 -23.17 -11.77
CA ASN A 213 -34.81 -23.71 -11.87
C ASN A 213 -34.88 -25.25 -12.07
N GLY A 214 -33.91 -26.00 -11.53
CA GLY A 214 -33.78 -27.45 -11.70
C GLY A 214 -33.18 -27.91 -13.04
N ILE A 215 -32.79 -26.98 -13.91
CA ILE A 215 -32.07 -27.25 -15.17
C ILE A 215 -30.58 -27.11 -14.90
N THR A 216 -29.81 -28.13 -15.26
CA THR A 216 -28.34 -28.08 -15.23
C THR A 216 -27.80 -27.67 -16.59
N ILE A 217 -27.03 -26.58 -16.60
CA ILE A 217 -26.39 -26.02 -17.78
C ILE A 217 -24.87 -26.28 -17.64
N PRO A 218 -24.29 -27.18 -18.43
CA PRO A 218 -22.85 -27.43 -18.39
C PRO A 218 -22.08 -26.26 -18.99
N MET A 219 -20.96 -25.89 -18.36
CA MET A 219 -20.06 -24.83 -18.83
C MET A 219 -18.66 -25.42 -19.03
N PRO A 220 -18.40 -26.07 -20.18
CA PRO A 220 -17.16 -26.82 -20.41
C PRO A 220 -15.92 -25.94 -20.55
N ASP A 221 -16.09 -24.72 -21.04
CA ASP A 221 -14.99 -23.76 -21.23
C ASP A 221 -14.79 -22.83 -20.03
N PHE A 222 -15.61 -22.98 -18.99
CA PHE A 222 -15.54 -22.16 -17.78
C PHE A 222 -14.19 -22.37 -17.11
N ASP A 223 -13.51 -21.28 -16.75
CA ASP A 223 -12.21 -21.33 -16.08
C ASP A 223 -12.05 -20.12 -15.13
N PHE A 224 -10.95 -20.10 -14.40
CA PHE A 224 -10.58 -19.02 -13.48
C PHE A 224 -9.22 -18.44 -13.85
N ASN A 225 -9.16 -17.13 -14.03
CA ASN A 225 -7.90 -16.42 -14.21
C ASN A 225 -7.48 -15.74 -12.90
N PRO A 226 -6.29 -16.04 -12.35
CA PRO A 226 -5.81 -15.36 -11.17
C PRO A 226 -5.50 -13.89 -11.46
N VAL A 227 -5.93 -13.01 -10.56
CA VAL A 227 -5.81 -11.55 -10.70
C VAL A 227 -4.73 -11.01 -9.75
N GLY A 228 -3.92 -10.07 -10.22
CA GLY A 228 -2.83 -9.47 -9.43
C GLY A 228 -1.50 -9.42 -10.17
N PHE A 229 -1.35 -10.20 -11.23
CA PHE A 229 -0.07 -10.39 -11.94
C PHE A 229 0.10 -9.44 -13.13
N GLU A 230 -1.00 -8.95 -13.69
CA GLU A 230 -0.97 -8.05 -14.84
C GLU A 230 -0.51 -6.64 -14.47
N ARG A 231 -0.16 -5.84 -15.49
CA ARG A 231 0.27 -4.45 -15.28
C ARG A 231 -0.81 -3.56 -14.67
N ASP A 232 -2.04 -3.74 -15.13
CA ASP A 232 -3.16 -2.92 -14.69
C ASP A 232 -3.68 -3.31 -13.30
N ASP A 233 -3.25 -4.46 -12.78
CA ASP A 233 -3.58 -4.96 -11.43
C ASP A 233 -2.72 -4.35 -10.30
N ALA A 234 -1.74 -3.51 -10.65
CA ALA A 234 -0.81 -2.89 -9.70
C ALA A 234 -1.54 -2.13 -8.59
N LEU A 235 -1.17 -2.44 -7.35
CA LEU A 235 -1.73 -1.82 -6.15
C LEU A 235 -1.12 -0.44 -5.88
N LEU A 236 0.17 -0.29 -6.20
CA LEU A 236 0.89 0.99 -6.08
C LEU A 236 1.15 1.62 -7.44
N PRO A 237 1.39 2.93 -7.51
CA PRO A 237 1.82 3.59 -8.74
C PRO A 237 3.30 3.27 -9.04
N TYR A 238 3.53 2.39 -10.01
CA TYR A 238 4.88 2.08 -10.51
C TYR A 238 5.21 2.98 -11.72
N PRO A 239 6.47 3.47 -11.85
CA PRO A 239 6.87 4.21 -13.03
C PRO A 239 6.92 3.27 -14.24
N LYS A 240 6.74 3.84 -15.43
CA LYS A 240 6.52 3.03 -16.64
C LYS A 240 7.71 2.16 -17.04
N ASN A 241 8.90 2.51 -16.58
CA ASN A 241 10.18 1.83 -16.81
C ASN A 241 10.53 0.80 -15.73
N ALA A 242 9.72 0.64 -14.69
CA ALA A 242 9.95 -0.41 -13.69
C ALA A 242 9.63 -1.80 -14.26
N TYR A 243 10.46 -2.78 -13.93
CA TYR A 243 10.23 -4.16 -14.32
C TYR A 243 9.11 -4.79 -13.48
N MET A 244 8.15 -5.43 -14.15
CA MET A 244 6.93 -5.98 -13.54
C MET A 244 7.20 -7.05 -12.48
N GLY A 245 8.24 -7.87 -12.65
CA GLY A 245 8.56 -8.94 -11.69
C GLY A 245 8.88 -8.41 -10.28
N TYR A 246 9.55 -7.26 -10.18
CA TYR A 246 9.86 -6.66 -8.87
C TYR A 246 8.61 -6.09 -8.20
N ARG A 247 7.66 -5.55 -8.97
CA ARG A 247 6.35 -5.15 -8.43
C ARG A 247 5.69 -6.34 -7.75
N ILE A 248 5.55 -7.46 -8.48
CA ILE A 248 4.81 -8.63 -7.98
C ILE A 248 5.44 -9.13 -6.68
N LEU A 249 6.77 -9.24 -6.64
CA LEU A 249 7.47 -9.65 -5.42
C LEU A 249 7.21 -8.69 -4.25
N GLN A 250 7.36 -7.38 -4.49
CA GLN A 250 7.14 -6.36 -3.44
C GLN A 250 5.70 -6.40 -2.93
N GLU A 251 4.72 -6.36 -3.82
CA GLU A 251 3.31 -6.37 -3.45
C GLU A 251 2.92 -7.69 -2.75
N TYR A 252 3.44 -8.83 -3.20
CA TYR A 252 3.15 -10.13 -2.58
C TYR A 252 3.66 -10.22 -1.13
N PHE A 253 4.87 -9.72 -0.85
CA PHE A 253 5.42 -9.74 0.51
C PHE A 253 4.77 -8.70 1.43
N CYS A 254 4.18 -7.64 0.88
CA CYS A 254 3.58 -6.57 1.66
C CYS A 254 2.06 -6.72 1.85
N PHE A 255 1.36 -7.29 0.87
CA PHE A 255 -0.09 -7.47 0.88
C PHE A 255 -0.50 -8.68 0.01
N PRO A 256 -0.22 -9.91 0.48
CA PRO A 256 -0.52 -11.14 -0.27
C PRO A 256 -2.01 -11.31 -0.57
N GLU A 257 -2.90 -10.77 0.26
CA GLU A 257 -4.35 -10.79 0.08
C GLU A 257 -4.76 -10.14 -1.26
N GLY A 258 -3.98 -9.19 -1.77
CA GLY A 258 -4.20 -8.58 -3.09
C GLY A 258 -4.10 -9.53 -4.29
N PHE A 259 -3.59 -10.76 -4.08
CA PHE A 259 -3.44 -11.80 -5.10
C PHE A 259 -4.45 -12.94 -4.96
N LEU A 260 -5.35 -12.90 -3.97
CA LEU A 260 -6.34 -13.94 -3.72
C LEU A 260 -7.65 -13.71 -4.50
N PHE A 261 -7.51 -13.26 -5.75
CA PHE A 261 -8.63 -12.91 -6.62
C PHE A 261 -8.64 -13.77 -7.88
N PHE A 262 -9.85 -14.10 -8.35
CA PHE A 262 -10.07 -14.84 -9.58
C PHE A 262 -11.15 -14.17 -10.42
N ASP A 263 -10.85 -13.95 -11.70
CA ASP A 263 -11.84 -13.59 -12.72
C ASP A 263 -12.37 -14.87 -13.35
N VAL A 264 -13.69 -14.94 -13.47
CA VAL A 264 -14.37 -16.00 -14.20
C VAL A 264 -14.27 -15.72 -15.70
N ASN A 265 -14.01 -16.74 -16.51
CA ASN A 265 -14.14 -16.67 -17.96
C ASN A 265 -14.84 -17.94 -18.50
N GLY A 266 -15.11 -17.98 -19.80
CA GLY A 266 -15.68 -19.17 -20.45
C GLY A 266 -17.13 -19.48 -20.06
N VAL A 267 -17.86 -18.48 -19.58
CA VAL A 267 -19.30 -18.57 -19.34
C VAL A 267 -20.03 -18.70 -20.68
N VAL A 268 -20.96 -19.65 -20.76
CA VAL A 268 -21.79 -19.89 -21.94
C VAL A 268 -22.88 -18.83 -22.07
N ASP A 269 -23.34 -18.58 -23.29
CA ASP A 269 -24.57 -17.80 -23.49
C ASP A 269 -25.77 -18.56 -22.92
N PHE A 270 -26.55 -17.87 -22.09
CA PHE A 270 -27.76 -18.39 -21.49
C PHE A 270 -28.98 -18.13 -22.40
N PRO A 271 -30.05 -18.94 -22.27
CA PRO A 271 -31.31 -18.63 -22.93
C PRO A 271 -31.81 -17.23 -22.51
N PRO A 272 -32.30 -16.40 -23.44
CA PRO A 272 -32.63 -14.98 -23.19
C PRO A 272 -33.79 -14.75 -22.21
N HIS A 273 -34.52 -15.80 -21.83
CA HIS A 273 -35.62 -15.76 -20.86
C HIS A 273 -35.34 -16.63 -19.64
N LEU A 274 -34.07 -16.96 -19.38
CA LEU A 274 -33.67 -17.69 -18.18
C LEU A 274 -33.65 -16.72 -16.99
N ASN A 275 -34.80 -16.60 -16.33
CA ASN A 275 -34.97 -15.78 -15.15
C ASN A 275 -34.92 -16.65 -13.89
N ALA A 276 -34.20 -16.20 -12.86
CA ALA A 276 -34.23 -16.83 -11.55
C ALA A 276 -33.86 -15.82 -10.45
N SER A 277 -34.41 -16.02 -9.26
CA SER A 277 -33.99 -15.33 -8.03
C SER A 277 -32.94 -16.13 -7.24
N GLU A 278 -32.84 -17.44 -7.50
CA GLU A 278 -31.87 -18.34 -6.86
C GLU A 278 -31.29 -19.29 -7.90
N PHE A 279 -29.98 -19.50 -7.84
CA PHE A 279 -29.27 -20.45 -8.69
C PHE A 279 -27.97 -20.89 -8.04
N SER A 280 -27.37 -21.96 -8.55
CA SER A 280 -26.15 -22.54 -7.98
C SER A 280 -25.07 -22.73 -9.03
N LEU A 281 -23.84 -22.36 -8.71
CA LEU A 281 -22.65 -22.69 -9.48
C LEU A 281 -21.93 -23.84 -8.81
N ASN A 282 -21.82 -24.97 -9.49
CA ASN A 282 -21.08 -26.14 -9.03
C ASN A 282 -19.72 -26.19 -9.72
N LEU A 283 -18.65 -26.18 -8.93
CA LEU A 283 -17.28 -26.35 -9.39
C LEU A 283 -16.82 -27.77 -9.08
N TYR A 284 -16.33 -28.48 -10.08
CA TYR A 284 -15.83 -29.84 -9.95
C TYR A 284 -14.31 -29.86 -9.99
N PHE A 285 -13.73 -30.63 -9.08
CA PHE A 285 -12.28 -30.82 -8.96
C PHE A 285 -11.92 -32.29 -9.15
N SER A 286 -10.81 -32.53 -9.84
CA SER A 286 -10.17 -33.84 -10.09
C SER A 286 -9.70 -34.55 -8.82
N GLN A 287 -9.67 -33.85 -7.68
CA GLN A 287 -9.32 -34.39 -6.38
C GLN A 287 -10.29 -33.88 -5.31
N ALA A 288 -10.50 -34.69 -4.27
CA ALA A 288 -11.22 -34.27 -3.07
C ALA A 288 -10.56 -33.03 -2.44
N LEU A 289 -11.38 -32.13 -1.89
CA LEU A 289 -10.86 -31.03 -1.06
C LEU A 289 -10.24 -31.60 0.22
N PRO A 290 -9.11 -31.04 0.70
CA PRO A 290 -8.49 -31.50 1.95
C PRO A 290 -9.46 -31.38 3.13
N PRO A 291 -9.48 -32.34 4.06
CA PRO A 291 -10.41 -32.30 5.19
C PRO A 291 -10.18 -31.12 6.14
N GLU A 292 -9.01 -30.49 6.10
CA GLU A 292 -8.68 -29.29 6.87
C GLU A 292 -9.33 -28.02 6.29
N VAL A 293 -9.70 -28.02 5.00
CA VAL A 293 -10.36 -26.90 4.33
C VAL A 293 -11.80 -26.79 4.83
N LYS A 294 -12.09 -25.73 5.58
CA LYS A 294 -13.42 -25.51 6.17
C LYS A 294 -14.17 -24.48 5.35
N VAL A 295 -15.03 -24.94 4.45
CA VAL A 295 -15.84 -24.04 3.63
C VAL A 295 -16.97 -23.41 4.45
N ARG A 296 -17.14 -22.10 4.28
CA ARG A 296 -18.17 -21.24 4.88
C ARG A 296 -18.78 -20.33 3.82
N SER A 297 -19.89 -19.67 4.14
CA SER A 297 -20.48 -18.65 3.26
C SER A 297 -19.57 -17.45 2.98
N THR A 298 -18.54 -17.22 3.80
CA THR A 298 -17.56 -16.13 3.64
C THR A 298 -16.29 -16.54 2.89
N THR A 299 -16.15 -17.82 2.52
CA THR A 299 -14.93 -18.35 1.91
C THR A 299 -14.65 -17.73 0.55
N LEU A 300 -15.70 -17.61 -0.28
CA LEU A 300 -15.69 -16.84 -1.50
C LEU A 300 -16.57 -15.61 -1.28
N ARG A 301 -16.05 -14.45 -1.68
CA ARG A 301 -16.76 -13.17 -1.60
C ARG A 301 -16.81 -12.55 -2.99
N MET A 302 -17.90 -11.84 -3.26
CA MET A 302 -18.09 -11.09 -4.51
C MET A 302 -17.99 -9.59 -4.23
N ASN A 303 -18.00 -8.78 -5.29
CA ASN A 303 -18.02 -7.31 -5.17
C ASN A 303 -16.85 -6.78 -4.34
N CYS A 304 -15.71 -7.50 -4.35
CA CYS A 304 -14.51 -7.16 -3.61
C CYS A 304 -13.46 -6.51 -4.53
N THR A 305 -12.73 -5.55 -4.01
CA THR A 305 -11.56 -4.96 -4.69
C THR A 305 -10.52 -4.48 -3.68
N PRO A 306 -9.22 -4.61 -3.99
CA PRO A 306 -8.20 -3.96 -3.19
C PRO A 306 -8.29 -2.43 -3.30
N ALA A 307 -7.97 -1.76 -2.20
CA ALA A 307 -7.87 -0.32 -2.10
C ALA A 307 -6.65 0.08 -1.27
N VAL A 308 -6.05 1.20 -1.62
CA VAL A 308 -4.85 1.73 -0.99
C VAL A 308 -5.12 3.10 -0.40
N ASN A 309 -4.58 3.40 0.77
CA ASN A 309 -4.64 4.73 1.39
C ASN A 309 -3.70 5.71 0.67
N LEU A 310 -4.00 5.95 -0.60
CA LEU A 310 -3.36 6.93 -1.46
C LEU A 310 -4.43 7.78 -2.12
N PHE A 311 -4.31 9.09 -2.04
CA PHE A 311 -5.26 10.01 -2.66
C PHE A 311 -4.55 11.28 -3.11
N GLN A 312 -5.18 11.99 -4.05
CA GLN A 312 -4.70 13.30 -4.49
C GLN A 312 -5.17 14.39 -3.53
N HIS A 313 -4.27 15.30 -3.19
CA HIS A 313 -4.57 16.50 -2.43
C HIS A 313 -3.67 17.64 -2.95
N ASP A 314 -4.01 18.89 -2.63
CA ASP A 314 -3.18 20.03 -3.02
C ASP A 314 -2.19 20.34 -1.90
N SER A 315 -0.96 20.72 -2.25
CA SER A 315 -0.02 21.28 -1.28
C SER A 315 -0.46 22.69 -0.86
N GLU A 316 0.00 23.13 0.31
CA GLU A 316 0.05 24.56 0.62
C GLU A 316 0.91 25.28 -0.43
N ALA A 317 0.55 26.52 -0.75
CA ALA A 317 1.25 27.28 -1.77
C ALA A 317 2.62 27.76 -1.27
N ILE A 318 3.64 27.58 -2.11
CA ILE A 318 5.00 28.06 -1.81
C ILE A 318 5.26 29.36 -2.59
N ASP A 319 5.79 30.36 -1.89
CA ASP A 319 6.34 31.56 -2.50
C ASP A 319 7.82 31.35 -2.85
N LEU A 320 8.13 31.34 -4.14
CA LEU A 320 9.49 31.17 -4.63
C LEU A 320 10.18 32.53 -4.71
N ASP A 321 10.88 32.92 -3.63
CA ASP A 321 11.59 34.20 -3.52
C ASP A 321 13.01 34.18 -4.13
N GLY A 322 13.51 32.99 -4.47
CA GLY A 322 14.82 32.77 -5.07
C GLY A 322 15.99 32.91 -4.08
N THR A 323 15.73 33.04 -2.78
CA THR A 323 16.77 33.11 -1.75
C THR A 323 17.31 31.74 -1.36
N GLN A 324 16.50 30.71 -1.57
CA GLN A 324 16.82 29.31 -1.25
C GLN A 324 16.76 28.46 -2.52
N THR A 325 17.60 27.43 -2.56
CA THR A 325 17.62 26.43 -3.63
C THR A 325 16.52 25.39 -3.48
N GLU A 326 16.02 25.20 -2.26
CA GLU A 326 15.05 24.18 -1.89
C GLU A 326 13.96 24.80 -1.00
N TYR A 327 12.73 24.31 -1.14
CA TYR A 327 11.58 24.79 -0.38
C TYR A 327 10.81 23.61 0.20
N PRO A 328 10.47 23.63 1.50
CA PRO A 328 9.71 22.55 2.11
C PRO A 328 8.28 22.50 1.56
N LEU A 329 7.86 21.33 1.12
CA LEU A 329 6.48 21.05 0.73
C LEU A 329 5.68 20.66 1.97
N CYS A 330 4.57 21.35 2.22
CA CYS A 330 3.63 21.03 3.28
C CYS A 330 2.23 20.83 2.71
N VAL A 331 1.52 19.86 3.26
CA VAL A 331 0.15 19.51 2.82
C VAL A 331 -0.89 20.37 3.51
N SER A 332 -0.69 20.58 4.80
CA SER A 332 -1.53 21.40 5.65
C SER A 332 -0.71 21.92 6.82
N TYR A 333 -0.72 23.23 7.04
CA TYR A 333 -0.08 23.81 8.23
C TYR A 333 -0.87 23.56 9.51
N HIS A 334 -2.18 23.30 9.40
CA HIS A 334 -3.03 23.06 10.56
C HIS A 334 -2.86 21.65 11.11
N ASN A 335 -2.67 20.67 10.22
CA ASN A 335 -2.57 19.25 10.58
C ASN A 335 -1.36 18.60 9.87
N PRO A 336 -0.12 19.04 10.15
CA PRO A 336 1.06 18.53 9.45
C PRO A 336 1.26 17.03 9.68
N ASP A 337 1.00 16.56 10.90
CA ASP A 337 1.20 15.15 11.28
C ASP A 337 0.18 14.19 10.67
N HIS A 338 -0.85 14.70 9.97
CA HIS A 338 -1.88 13.86 9.35
C HIS A 338 -1.49 13.42 7.95
N TYR A 339 -0.53 14.06 7.29
CA TYR A 339 -0.26 13.78 5.88
C TYR A 339 1.22 13.58 5.64
N ASP A 340 1.57 12.49 4.98
CA ASP A 340 2.87 12.26 4.39
C ASP A 340 2.77 12.32 2.86
N ILE A 341 3.81 12.88 2.24
CA ILE A 341 3.90 13.00 0.78
C ILE A 341 4.43 11.69 0.21
N PHE A 342 3.65 11.07 -0.67
CA PHE A 342 4.05 9.84 -1.36
C PHE A 342 4.76 10.14 -2.69
N SER A 343 4.20 11.03 -3.52
CA SER A 343 4.86 11.51 -4.74
C SER A 343 4.36 12.88 -5.18
N VAL A 344 5.22 13.63 -5.87
CA VAL A 344 4.88 14.87 -6.57
C VAL A 344 4.52 14.53 -8.01
N ASP A 345 3.25 14.63 -8.37
CA ASP A 345 2.75 14.23 -9.69
C ASP A 345 2.73 15.41 -10.67
N ARG A 346 2.39 16.61 -10.18
CA ARG A 346 2.35 17.83 -11.00
C ARG A 346 2.81 19.01 -10.18
N VAL A 347 3.49 19.96 -10.82
CA VAL A 347 3.88 21.23 -10.21
C VAL A 347 3.37 22.34 -11.13
N ASP A 348 2.41 23.11 -10.67
CA ASP A 348 1.82 24.22 -11.41
C ASP A 348 2.30 25.54 -10.83
N SER A 349 2.73 26.47 -11.68
CA SER A 349 3.23 27.78 -11.26
C SER A 349 2.43 28.92 -11.88
N TRP A 350 2.18 29.99 -11.13
CA TRP A 350 1.48 31.19 -11.61
C TRP A 350 2.43 32.38 -11.62
N LEU A 351 2.81 32.85 -12.82
CA LEU A 351 3.50 34.13 -12.98
C LEU A 351 2.47 35.26 -13.05
N SER A 352 2.64 36.28 -12.19
CA SER A 352 1.97 37.56 -12.35
C SER A 352 2.93 38.54 -13.03
N GLU A 353 2.93 38.59 -14.35
CA GLU A 353 3.54 39.72 -15.07
C GLU A 353 2.57 40.90 -15.12
N LYS A 354 3.04 42.08 -14.71
CA LYS A 354 2.29 43.33 -14.91
C LYS A 354 2.19 43.60 -16.41
N GLY A 355 1.06 43.22 -17.03
CA GLY A 355 0.64 43.74 -18.34
C GLY A 355 0.38 42.74 -19.48
N VAL A 356 0.45 41.42 -19.26
CA VAL A 356 0.17 40.40 -20.31
C VAL A 356 -0.81 39.36 -19.75
N PRO A 357 -1.79 38.84 -20.53
CA PRO A 357 -2.87 38.03 -19.96
C PRO A 357 -2.37 36.65 -19.48
N LYS A 358 -3.04 36.18 -18.42
CA LYS A 358 -2.82 34.96 -17.64
C LYS A 358 -2.51 33.73 -18.50
N GLY A 359 -1.39 33.06 -18.25
CA GLY A 359 -1.03 31.80 -18.90
C GLY A 359 -0.33 30.82 -17.94
N ARG A 360 -0.52 29.51 -18.19
CA ARG A 360 0.19 28.42 -17.49
C ARG A 360 1.65 28.40 -17.97
N GLY A 361 2.59 28.71 -17.09
CA GLY A 361 4.03 28.66 -17.37
C GLY A 361 4.71 27.50 -16.64
N ARG A 362 5.66 26.84 -17.31
CA ARG A 362 6.62 25.93 -16.66
C ARG A 362 7.64 26.80 -15.91
N ALA A 363 7.76 26.61 -14.60
CA ALA A 363 8.51 27.47 -13.69
C ALA A 363 9.99 27.61 -14.09
N LEU A 364 10.43 28.84 -14.34
CA LEU A 364 11.84 29.19 -14.61
C LEU A 364 12.21 30.59 -14.09
N ASN A 365 11.37 31.26 -13.27
CA ASN A 365 11.69 32.60 -12.74
C ASN A 365 11.03 32.94 -11.38
N PRO A 366 11.63 33.82 -10.57
CA PRO A 366 11.52 33.88 -9.10
C PRO A 366 10.35 34.74 -8.57
N LYS A 367 9.16 34.63 -9.16
CA LYS A 367 7.91 35.21 -8.59
C LYS A 367 6.72 34.36 -9.02
N THR A 368 6.66 33.14 -8.52
CA THR A 368 5.63 32.18 -8.90
C THR A 368 4.99 31.54 -7.69
N TRP A 369 3.67 31.64 -7.62
CA TRP A 369 2.85 30.81 -6.75
C TRP A 369 2.85 29.40 -7.32
N THR A 370 3.28 28.42 -6.53
CA THR A 370 3.39 27.05 -7.04
C THR A 370 2.54 26.11 -6.19
N SER A 371 1.61 25.40 -6.82
CA SER A 371 0.81 24.33 -6.18
C SER A 371 1.22 23.00 -6.79
N ALA A 372 1.59 22.04 -5.95
CA ALA A 372 1.91 20.69 -6.38
C ALA A 372 0.70 19.78 -6.22
N LEU A 373 0.32 19.06 -7.28
CA LEU A 373 -0.57 17.91 -7.18
C LEU A 373 0.28 16.77 -6.65
N LEU A 374 -0.04 16.33 -5.44
CA LEU A 374 0.73 15.35 -4.69
C LEU A 374 -0.18 14.12 -4.47
N LEU A 375 0.41 12.93 -4.52
CA LEU A 375 -0.19 11.73 -3.95
C LEU A 375 0.21 11.69 -2.48
N PHE A 376 -0.76 11.46 -1.59
CA PHE A 376 -0.56 11.44 -0.14
C PHE A 376 -0.91 10.10 0.45
N TYR A 377 -0.31 9.83 1.60
CA TYR A 377 -0.80 8.83 2.52
C TYR A 377 -0.83 9.41 3.95
N LEU A 378 -1.70 8.91 4.83
CA LEU A 378 -1.69 9.25 6.26
C LEU A 378 -0.56 8.46 6.96
N SER A 379 0.31 9.16 7.71
CA SER A 379 1.53 8.58 8.32
C SER A 379 1.26 7.28 9.11
N PRO A 380 2.12 6.24 9.01
CA PRO A 380 1.86 4.92 9.60
C PRO A 380 1.96 4.95 11.14
N VAL A 381 2.56 6.01 11.70
CA VAL A 381 2.75 6.21 13.14
C VAL A 381 1.40 6.28 13.87
N PHE A 382 0.34 6.79 13.22
CA PHE A 382 -1.00 6.85 13.80
C PHE A 382 -1.76 5.50 13.74
N CYS A 383 -1.58 4.72 12.67
CA CYS A 383 -2.28 3.45 12.47
C CYS A 383 -1.77 2.32 13.40
N ARG A 384 -0.54 2.43 13.91
CA ARG A 384 0.12 1.42 14.77
C ARG A 384 -0.55 1.16 16.12
N THR A 385 -1.33 2.11 16.65
CA THR A 385 -1.83 2.01 18.03
C THR A 385 -3.27 1.54 18.17
N HIS A 386 -4.05 1.44 17.10
CA HIS A 386 -5.50 1.13 17.17
C HIS A 386 -5.89 -0.04 16.26
N SER A 387 -5.74 -1.26 16.79
CA SER A 387 -6.30 -2.52 16.26
C SER A 387 -7.84 -2.60 16.34
N ALA A 388 -8.54 -1.47 16.19
CA ALA A 388 -9.98 -1.36 16.49
C ALA A 388 -10.76 -0.49 15.51
N CYS A 389 -10.30 -0.32 14.26
CA CYS A 389 -11.02 0.45 13.24
C CYS A 389 -12.02 -0.36 12.39
N PHE A 390 -12.10 -1.68 12.55
CA PHE A 390 -13.18 -2.49 11.98
C PHE A 390 -13.63 -3.51 13.02
N GLN A 391 -14.90 -3.44 13.42
CA GLN A 391 -15.54 -4.52 14.17
C GLN A 391 -15.98 -5.60 13.16
N ALA A 392 -14.99 -6.26 12.56
CA ALA A 392 -15.13 -7.52 11.83
C ALA A 392 -13.75 -8.18 11.82
N ASN A 393 -13.67 -9.42 12.29
CA ASN A 393 -12.44 -10.21 12.44
C ASN A 393 -11.58 -10.20 11.18
N ALA A 394 -10.51 -9.41 11.17
CA ALA A 394 -9.42 -9.52 10.20
C ALA A 394 -8.09 -9.25 10.94
N LEU A 395 -7.22 -10.25 10.95
CA LEU A 395 -5.88 -10.19 11.54
C LEU A 395 -5.03 -9.17 10.74
N CYS A 396 -4.75 -8.00 11.30
CA CYS A 396 -3.69 -7.12 10.80
C CYS A 396 -2.33 -7.70 11.22
N ILE A 397 -1.58 -8.28 10.28
CA ILE A 397 -0.19 -8.69 10.51
C ILE A 397 0.70 -7.47 10.23
N VAL A 398 1.34 -7.00 11.31
CA VAL A 398 2.31 -5.91 11.34
C VAL A 398 3.64 -6.40 10.77
N ILE A 399 4.21 -5.67 9.80
CA ILE A 399 5.62 -5.82 9.40
C ILE A 399 6.37 -4.50 9.63
N MET A 400 7.51 -4.67 10.29
CA MET A 400 8.51 -3.79 10.88
C MET A 400 8.70 -2.38 10.29
N ASP A 401 8.71 -1.38 11.18
CA ASP A 401 9.40 -0.10 10.94
C ASP A 401 10.90 -0.38 10.84
N ILE A 402 11.51 0.02 9.74
CA ILE A 402 12.90 0.46 9.75
C ILE A 402 12.82 1.98 9.82
N PHE A 403 13.07 2.52 11.01
CA PHE A 403 13.20 3.96 11.22
C PHE A 403 14.34 4.49 10.34
N TYR A 404 13.99 5.27 9.32
CA TYR A 404 14.91 6.25 8.75
C TYR A 404 14.36 7.63 9.10
N ASN A 405 15.06 8.32 10.00
CA ASN A 405 14.95 9.77 10.13
C ASN A 405 15.40 10.37 8.79
N VAL A 406 14.44 10.79 7.98
CA VAL A 406 14.71 11.65 6.83
C VAL A 406 14.68 13.07 7.36
N THR A 407 15.83 13.53 7.85
CA THR A 407 16.17 14.95 7.75
C THR A 407 16.57 15.18 6.30
N LEU A 408 15.80 16.04 5.61
CA LEU A 408 16.19 16.62 4.32
C LEU A 408 17.51 17.36 4.44
#